data_AF-A0A376J5L3-F1
#
_entry.id   AF-A0A376J5L3-F1
#
_cell.length_a   1.000
_cell.length_b   1.000
_cell.length_c   1.000
_cell.angle_alpha   90.00
_cell.angle_beta   90.00
_cell.angle_gamma   90.00
#
_symmetry.space_group_name_H-M   'P 1'
#
loop_
_entity.id
_entity.type
_entity.pdbx_description
1 polymer ?
#
loop_
_entity_poly.entity_id
_entity_poly.type
_entity_poly.pdbx_seq_one_letter_code
_entity_poly.pdbx_strand_id
1 'polypeptide(L)'
;MFPPSHANVRFFIAEKPGAEPVWWFGGGFDLTPFYGFEDDAIHWHRTARDLCQPFGEDVYPRYKKWCDEYFYLKHRNEQRGIGGLFFDDLNTPDFDHCFAFMQAVGKGYTNAYLPIVERRKTMAYGERERNFQLYRRGRYVEFNLVWDRGTLFGLQTGGRTESILMSMPPLVRWEYDYQPEAGSPEAALSEFIKVRDWV
;
A
#
# COMPACT_ATOMS: atom_id res chain seq x y z
N MET A 1 -3.67 13.60 12.30
CA MET A 1 -2.60 12.58 12.27
C MET A 1 -3.05 11.33 11.50
N PHE A 2 -3.30 11.41 10.18
CA PHE A 2 -3.74 10.25 9.39
C PHE A 2 -2.58 9.64 8.58
N PRO A 3 -2.59 8.32 8.34
CA PRO A 3 -1.56 7.62 7.59
C PRO A 3 -1.66 7.92 6.09
N PRO A 4 -0.57 8.06 5.31
CA PRO A 4 -0.64 7.93 3.87
C PRO A 4 -1.12 6.54 3.47
N SER A 5 -1.83 6.49 2.37
CA SER A 5 -2.30 5.27 1.72
C SER A 5 -1.96 5.32 0.23
N HIS A 6 -1.93 4.14 -0.38
CA HIS A 6 -1.77 3.98 -1.81
C HIS A 6 -2.83 3.01 -2.33
N ALA A 7 -3.29 3.24 -3.55
CA ALA A 7 -4.18 2.34 -4.27
C ALA A 7 -3.86 2.35 -5.76
N ASN A 8 -3.96 1.19 -6.39
CA ASN A 8 -3.83 1.01 -7.82
C ASN A 8 -4.87 0.00 -8.31
N VAL A 9 -5.48 0.29 -9.45
CA VAL A 9 -6.23 -0.69 -10.24
C VAL A 9 -5.88 -0.45 -11.70
N ARG A 10 -5.55 -1.50 -12.44
CA ARG A 10 -5.14 -1.41 -13.84
C ARG A 10 -5.60 -2.64 -14.62
N PHE A 11 -5.70 -2.45 -15.92
CA PHE A 11 -5.99 -3.49 -16.90
C PHE A 11 -4.94 -3.41 -18.01
N PHE A 12 -4.49 -4.57 -18.47
CA PHE A 12 -3.61 -4.70 -19.63
C PHE A 12 -4.21 -5.70 -20.62
N ILE A 13 -4.08 -5.40 -21.91
CA ILE A 13 -4.42 -6.31 -23.00
C ILE A 13 -3.39 -6.18 -24.12
N ALA A 14 -2.99 -7.33 -24.68
CA ALA A 14 -2.17 -7.41 -25.88
C ALA A 14 -2.85 -8.32 -26.91
N GLU A 15 -2.96 -7.81 -28.13
CA GLU A 15 -3.55 -8.52 -29.26
C GLU A 15 -2.47 -8.93 -30.25
N LYS A 16 -2.63 -10.12 -30.83
CA LYS A 16 -1.79 -10.62 -31.92
C LYS A 16 -2.69 -11.20 -33.01
N PRO A 17 -2.50 -10.84 -34.30
CA PRO A 17 -3.29 -11.40 -35.38
C PRO A 17 -3.27 -12.94 -35.37
N GLY A 18 -4.45 -13.56 -35.37
CA GLY A 18 -4.62 -15.01 -35.38
C GLY A 18 -4.42 -15.71 -34.04
N ALA A 19 -4.34 -14.98 -32.92
CA ALA A 19 -4.31 -15.54 -31.57
C ALA A 19 -5.33 -14.84 -30.66
N GLU A 20 -5.79 -15.55 -29.63
CA GLU A 20 -6.64 -14.96 -28.59
C GLU A 20 -5.87 -13.86 -27.83
N PRO A 21 -6.52 -12.75 -27.45
CA PRO A 21 -5.87 -11.69 -26.68
C PRO A 21 -5.38 -12.19 -25.32
N VAL A 22 -4.18 -11.75 -24.93
CA VAL A 22 -3.67 -11.96 -23.57
C VAL A 22 -4.02 -10.72 -22.76
N TRP A 23 -4.66 -10.92 -21.61
CA TRP A 23 -5.08 -9.84 -20.74
C TRP A 23 -4.89 -10.22 -19.27
N TRP A 24 -4.77 -9.20 -18.42
CA TRP A 24 -4.80 -9.36 -16.97
C TRP A 24 -5.12 -8.05 -16.27
N PHE A 25 -5.62 -8.18 -15.05
CA PHE A 25 -5.76 -7.09 -14.10
C PHE A 25 -4.62 -7.11 -13.09
N GLY A 26 -4.34 -5.94 -12.53
CA GLY A 26 -3.44 -5.80 -11.40
C GLY A 26 -3.87 -4.65 -10.51
N GLY A 27 -3.42 -4.64 -9.27
CA GLY A 27 -3.80 -3.58 -8.35
C GLY A 27 -3.66 -3.97 -6.89
N GLY A 28 -4.40 -3.24 -6.07
CA GLY A 28 -4.37 -3.37 -4.63
C GLY A 28 -4.47 -2.02 -3.94
N PHE A 29 -4.43 -2.07 -2.62
CA PHE A 29 -4.31 -0.89 -1.78
C PHE A 29 -3.53 -1.24 -0.52
N ASP A 30 -2.82 -0.28 0.03
CA ASP A 30 -1.99 -0.46 1.21
C ASP A 30 -1.98 0.80 2.10
N LEU A 31 -1.71 0.61 3.41
CA LEU A 31 -1.70 1.66 4.42
C LEU A 31 -0.33 1.79 5.07
N THR A 32 0.18 3.02 5.15
CA THR A 32 1.52 3.33 5.69
C THR A 32 1.40 4.26 6.89
N PRO A 33 1.21 3.73 8.12
CA PRO A 33 1.10 4.57 9.30
C PRO A 33 2.41 5.23 9.73
N PHE A 34 2.29 6.42 10.31
CA PHE A 34 3.34 7.04 11.10
C PHE A 34 3.19 6.71 12.58
N TYR A 35 1.96 6.51 13.04
CA TYR A 35 1.66 6.07 14.40
C TYR A 35 0.68 4.91 14.31
N GLY A 36 0.92 3.87 15.09
CA GLY A 36 0.08 2.67 15.09
C GLY A 36 -1.22 2.90 15.83
N PHE A 37 -2.34 2.69 15.13
CA PHE A 37 -3.68 2.65 15.71
C PHE A 37 -4.31 1.30 15.36
N GLU A 38 -4.45 0.44 16.36
CA GLU A 38 -4.89 -0.95 16.15
C GLU A 38 -6.30 -1.05 15.60
N ASP A 39 -7.20 -0.15 16.04
CA ASP A 39 -8.57 -0.05 15.51
C ASP A 39 -8.61 0.33 14.02
N ASP A 40 -7.68 1.18 13.56
CA ASP A 40 -7.56 1.51 12.13
C ASP A 40 -7.01 0.32 11.33
N ALA A 41 -6.01 -0.39 11.85
CA ALA A 41 -5.43 -1.55 11.19
C ALA A 41 -6.45 -2.69 11.05
N ILE A 42 -7.20 -2.97 12.11
CA ILE A 42 -8.28 -3.96 12.09
C ILE A 42 -9.37 -3.53 11.11
N HIS A 43 -9.80 -2.26 11.11
CA HIS A 43 -10.79 -1.75 10.14
C HIS A 43 -10.32 -1.91 8.69
N TRP A 44 -9.06 -1.54 8.42
CA TRP A 44 -8.42 -1.64 7.12
C TRP A 44 -8.42 -3.08 6.60
N HIS A 45 -7.89 -4.01 7.41
CA HIS A 45 -7.77 -5.41 7.03
C HIS A 45 -9.12 -6.14 7.01
N ARG A 46 -10.08 -5.75 7.86
CA ARG A 46 -11.44 -6.30 7.84
C ARG A 46 -12.16 -5.90 6.55
N THR A 47 -12.07 -4.63 6.17
CA THR A 47 -12.66 -4.14 4.91
C THR A 47 -12.06 -4.87 3.70
N ALA A 48 -10.74 -5.07 3.71
CA ALA A 48 -10.03 -5.84 2.69
C ALA A 48 -10.43 -7.32 2.66
N ARG A 49 -10.66 -7.95 3.81
CA ARG A 49 -11.14 -9.34 3.88
C ARG A 49 -12.57 -9.45 3.35
N ASP A 50 -13.45 -8.59 3.84
CA ASP A 50 -14.88 -8.66 3.55
C ASP A 50 -15.17 -8.41 2.05
N LEU A 51 -14.41 -7.52 1.38
CA LEU A 51 -14.54 -7.34 -0.08
C LEU A 51 -14.07 -8.56 -0.88
N CYS A 52 -13.14 -9.36 -0.34
CA CYS A 52 -12.60 -10.54 -1.01
C CYS A 52 -13.52 -11.76 -0.85
N GLN A 53 -14.35 -11.83 0.19
CA GLN A 53 -15.18 -12.99 0.50
C GLN A 53 -16.02 -13.50 -0.68
N PRO A 54 -16.70 -12.64 -1.49
CA PRO A 54 -17.49 -13.12 -2.63
C PRO A 54 -16.66 -13.76 -3.75
N PHE A 55 -15.34 -13.59 -3.74
CA PHE A 55 -14.43 -14.06 -4.79
C PHE A 55 -13.65 -15.32 -4.39
N GLY A 56 -13.77 -15.76 -3.13
CA GLY A 56 -13.14 -16.98 -2.61
C GLY A 56 -12.49 -16.78 -1.24
N GLU A 57 -12.47 -17.85 -0.44
CA GLU A 57 -11.91 -17.83 0.92
C GLU A 57 -10.39 -17.62 0.93
N ASP A 58 -9.69 -18.04 -0.13
CA ASP A 58 -8.23 -17.91 -0.27
C ASP A 58 -7.77 -16.54 -0.81
N VAL A 59 -8.70 -15.73 -1.33
CA VAL A 59 -8.39 -14.47 -2.03
C VAL A 59 -7.73 -13.47 -1.10
N TYR A 60 -8.31 -13.24 0.09
CA TYR A 60 -7.71 -12.32 1.07
C TYR A 60 -6.36 -12.81 1.60
N PRO A 61 -6.24 -14.05 2.13
CA PRO A 61 -4.95 -14.56 2.59
C PRO A 61 -3.85 -14.47 1.52
N ARG A 62 -4.17 -14.80 0.27
CA ARG A 62 -3.23 -14.75 -0.86
C ARG A 62 -2.75 -13.33 -1.12
N TYR A 63 -3.67 -12.38 -1.32
CA TYR A 63 -3.30 -11.02 -1.72
C TYR A 63 -2.81 -10.16 -0.57
N LYS A 64 -3.18 -10.47 0.67
CA LYS A 64 -2.58 -9.88 1.86
C LYS A 64 -1.13 -10.31 2.02
N LYS A 65 -0.85 -11.61 1.92
CA LYS A 65 0.53 -12.13 1.95
C LYS A 65 1.38 -11.54 0.85
N TRP A 66 0.84 -11.44 -0.37
CA TRP A 66 1.56 -10.82 -1.48
C TRP A 66 1.86 -9.33 -1.22
N CYS A 67 0.93 -8.60 -0.58
CA CYS A 67 1.15 -7.22 -0.16
C CYS A 67 2.30 -7.10 0.83
N ASP A 68 2.37 -8.00 1.83
CA ASP A 68 3.45 -8.04 2.81
C ASP A 68 4.83 -8.30 2.18
N GLU A 69 4.87 -9.20 1.18
CA GLU A 69 6.09 -9.55 0.46
C GLU A 69 6.54 -8.47 -0.53
N TYR A 70 5.59 -7.78 -1.18
CA TYR A 70 5.87 -6.75 -2.17
C TYR A 70 6.36 -5.45 -1.52
N PHE A 71 5.68 -4.96 -0.48
CA PHE A 71 5.97 -3.68 0.16
C PHE A 71 7.01 -3.79 1.29
N TYR A 72 8.17 -4.35 0.96
CA TYR A 72 9.25 -4.61 1.90
C TYR A 72 10.58 -3.96 1.45
N LEU A 73 11.19 -3.19 2.35
CA LEU A 73 12.48 -2.54 2.16
C LEU A 73 13.61 -3.49 2.57
N LYS A 74 14.14 -4.25 1.62
CA LYS A 74 15.16 -5.29 1.87
C LYS A 74 16.40 -4.76 2.60
N HIS A 75 16.87 -3.57 2.25
CA HIS A 75 18.05 -2.95 2.86
C HIS A 75 17.82 -2.40 4.28
N ARG A 76 16.56 -2.28 4.72
CA ARG A 76 16.17 -1.87 6.08
C ARG A 76 15.66 -3.03 6.93
N ASN A 77 15.40 -4.19 6.31
CA ASN A 77 14.65 -5.29 6.92
C ASN A 77 13.32 -4.79 7.53
N GLU A 78 12.55 -4.03 6.75
CA GLU A 78 11.40 -3.28 7.27
C GLU A 78 10.25 -3.26 6.25
N GLN A 79 9.01 -3.46 6.72
CA GLN A 79 7.81 -3.24 5.91
C GLN A 79 7.60 -1.75 5.64
N ARG A 80 7.05 -1.42 4.47
CA ARG A 80 6.69 -0.02 4.15
C ARG A 80 5.57 0.47 5.07
N GLY A 81 4.63 -0.40 5.41
CA GLY A 81 3.42 -0.12 6.18
C GLY A 81 2.80 -1.41 6.73
N ILE A 82 1.51 -1.37 7.05
CA ILE A 82 0.80 -2.54 7.62
C ILE A 82 0.21 -3.49 6.57
N GLY A 83 0.41 -3.17 5.28
CA GLY A 83 -0.09 -3.98 4.16
C GLY A 83 -1.52 -3.61 3.76
N GLY A 84 -2.23 -4.60 3.22
CA GLY A 84 -3.52 -4.45 2.57
C GLY A 84 -3.72 -5.56 1.54
N LEU A 85 -3.99 -5.21 0.29
CA LEU A 85 -4.08 -6.15 -0.82
C LEU A 85 -3.05 -5.79 -1.89
N PHE A 86 -2.43 -6.80 -2.48
CA PHE A 86 -1.64 -6.65 -3.70
C PHE A 86 -1.90 -7.85 -4.61
N PHE A 87 -2.15 -7.58 -5.88
CA PHE A 87 -2.31 -8.59 -6.92
C PHE A 87 -1.77 -8.09 -8.26
N ASP A 88 -1.26 -9.03 -9.04
CA ASP A 88 -0.84 -8.83 -10.42
C ASP A 88 -1.21 -10.08 -11.22
N ASP A 89 -1.14 -9.97 -12.55
CA ASP A 89 -1.40 -11.09 -13.47
C ASP A 89 -2.76 -11.81 -13.24
N LEU A 90 -3.78 -11.07 -12.75
CA LEU A 90 -5.10 -11.63 -12.47
C LEU A 90 -5.91 -11.78 -13.76
N ASN A 91 -6.08 -13.02 -14.22
CA ASN A 91 -6.82 -13.36 -15.43
C ASN A 91 -7.70 -14.62 -15.30
N THR A 92 -7.96 -15.07 -14.08
CA THR A 92 -8.78 -16.24 -13.77
C THR A 92 -9.87 -15.91 -12.74
N PRO A 93 -11.03 -16.60 -12.79
CA PRO A 93 -11.43 -17.63 -13.75
C PRO A 93 -11.83 -17.07 -15.12
N ASP A 94 -12.38 -15.87 -15.18
CA ASP A 94 -12.80 -15.19 -16.42
C ASP A 94 -12.73 -13.66 -16.26
N PHE A 95 -12.93 -12.95 -17.37
CA PHE A 95 -12.81 -11.49 -17.41
C PHE A 95 -13.80 -10.78 -16.49
N ASP A 96 -15.08 -11.16 -16.53
CA ASP A 96 -16.13 -10.48 -15.77
C ASP A 96 -15.91 -10.65 -14.26
N HIS A 97 -15.48 -11.84 -13.85
CA HIS A 97 -15.09 -12.11 -12.46
C HIS A 97 -13.89 -11.24 -12.02
N CYS A 98 -12.83 -11.20 -12.84
CA CYS A 98 -11.64 -10.39 -12.54
C CYS A 98 -11.96 -8.88 -12.51
N PHE A 99 -12.80 -8.43 -13.43
CA PHE A 99 -13.24 -7.04 -13.50
C PHE A 99 -14.11 -6.66 -12.30
N ALA A 100 -15.04 -7.54 -11.89
CA ALA A 100 -15.83 -7.35 -10.68
C ALA A 100 -14.94 -7.29 -9.42
N PHE A 101 -13.89 -8.12 -9.35
CA PHE A 101 -12.92 -8.05 -8.26
C PHE A 101 -12.16 -6.72 -8.25
N MET A 102 -11.66 -6.27 -9.40
CA MET A 102 -10.99 -4.96 -9.53
C MET A 102 -11.92 -3.81 -9.09
N GLN A 103 -13.21 -3.84 -9.47
CA GLN A 103 -14.20 -2.86 -9.03
C GLN A 103 -14.41 -2.92 -7.51
N ALA A 104 -14.48 -4.12 -6.93
CA ALA A 104 -14.60 -4.30 -5.49
C ALA A 104 -13.39 -3.73 -4.73
N VAL A 105 -12.17 -3.93 -5.24
CA VAL A 105 -10.94 -3.35 -4.68
C VAL A 105 -10.97 -1.83 -4.74
N GLY A 106 -11.34 -1.24 -5.88
CA GLY A 106 -11.42 0.21 -6.04
C GLY A 106 -12.42 0.87 -5.09
N LYS A 107 -13.60 0.26 -4.92
CA LYS A 107 -14.62 0.72 -3.94
C LYS A 107 -14.20 0.44 -2.49
N GLY A 108 -13.56 -0.70 -2.26
CA GLY A 108 -13.07 -1.13 -0.95
C GLY A 108 -12.04 -0.16 -0.38
N TYR A 109 -11.16 0.40 -1.23
CA TYR A 109 -10.20 1.42 -0.81
C TYR A 109 -10.87 2.63 -0.15
N THR A 110 -11.92 3.20 -0.75
CA THR A 110 -12.60 4.36 -0.15
C THR A 110 -13.34 3.99 1.13
N ASN A 111 -13.97 2.81 1.17
CA ASN A 111 -14.63 2.29 2.37
C ASN A 111 -13.63 2.03 3.51
N ALA A 112 -12.41 1.61 3.20
CA ALA A 112 -11.37 1.35 4.17
C ALA A 112 -10.71 2.65 4.66
N TYR A 113 -10.36 3.56 3.75
CA TYR A 113 -9.51 4.71 4.06
C TYR A 113 -10.28 5.93 4.61
N LEU A 114 -11.44 6.27 4.05
CA LEU A 114 -12.16 7.49 4.44
C LEU A 114 -12.54 7.51 5.93
N PRO A 115 -13.01 6.41 6.55
CA PRO A 115 -13.29 6.39 7.99
C PRO A 115 -12.05 6.64 8.85
N ILE A 116 -10.87 6.18 8.41
CA ILE A 116 -9.59 6.42 9.09
C ILE A 116 -9.25 7.91 9.01
N VAL A 117 -9.35 8.52 7.83
CA VAL A 117 -9.11 9.96 7.67
C VAL A 117 -10.06 10.76 8.55
N GLU A 118 -11.36 10.46 8.55
CA GLU A 118 -12.36 11.18 9.34
C GLU A 118 -12.03 11.13 10.84
N ARG A 119 -11.66 9.95 11.35
CA ARG A 119 -11.31 9.72 12.76
C ARG A 119 -10.03 10.46 13.17
N ARG A 120 -9.05 10.56 12.27
CA ARG A 120 -7.69 11.01 12.60
C ARG A 120 -7.37 12.43 12.15
N LYS A 121 -8.15 13.05 11.25
CA LYS A 121 -7.83 14.36 10.65
C LYS A 121 -7.77 15.50 11.67
N THR A 122 -8.58 15.46 12.73
CA THR A 122 -8.65 16.51 13.76
C THR A 122 -7.71 16.27 14.94
N MET A 123 -7.00 15.13 14.98
CA MET A 123 -6.05 14.85 16.06
C MET A 123 -4.90 15.87 16.03
N ALA A 124 -4.68 16.51 17.18
CA ALA A 124 -3.57 17.42 17.40
C ALA A 124 -2.22 16.71 17.20
N TYR A 125 -1.26 17.46 16.68
CA TYR A 125 0.12 17.01 16.51
C TYR A 125 1.05 18.23 16.67
N GLY A 126 2.26 18.01 17.16
CA GLY A 126 3.28 19.03 17.32
C GLY A 126 4.47 18.82 16.38
N GLU A 127 5.56 19.54 16.67
CA GLU A 127 6.81 19.44 15.90
C GLU A 127 7.44 18.05 15.99
N ARG A 128 7.34 17.40 17.15
CA ARG A 128 7.85 16.05 17.37
C ARG A 128 7.22 15.07 16.38
N GLU A 129 5.89 15.07 16.29
CA GLU A 129 5.16 14.17 15.39
C GLU A 129 5.38 14.52 13.92
N ARG A 130 5.49 15.81 13.61
CA ARG A 130 5.80 16.28 12.26
C ARG A 130 7.21 15.83 11.83
N ASN A 131 8.21 15.95 12.69
CA ASN A 131 9.59 15.54 12.39
C ASN A 131 9.70 14.02 12.19
N PHE A 132 8.99 13.24 12.99
CA PHE A 132 8.92 11.79 12.79
C PHE A 132 8.22 11.43 11.49
N GLN A 133 7.10 12.09 11.16
CA GLN A 133 6.43 11.91 9.88
C GLN A 133 7.36 12.20 8.68
N LEU A 134 8.14 13.28 8.73
CA LEU A 134 9.09 13.62 7.66
C LEU A 134 10.18 12.56 7.51
N TYR A 135 10.67 12.03 8.63
CA TYR A 135 11.64 10.93 8.64
C TYR A 135 11.05 9.65 8.03
N ARG A 136 9.83 9.27 8.44
CA ARG A 136 9.13 8.09 7.92
C ARG A 136 8.79 8.20 6.43
N ARG A 137 8.48 9.40 5.95
CA ARG A 137 8.36 9.68 4.50
C ARG A 137 9.66 9.37 3.74
N GLY A 138 10.82 9.42 4.39
CA GLY A 138 12.10 8.97 3.84
C GLY A 138 12.06 7.51 3.42
N ARG A 139 11.47 6.64 4.25
CA ARG A 139 11.27 5.23 3.90
C ARG A 139 10.31 5.04 2.72
N TYR A 140 9.28 5.86 2.62
CA TYR A 140 8.35 5.82 1.49
C TYR A 140 9.05 6.16 0.17
N VAL A 141 9.91 7.19 0.18
CA VAL A 141 10.76 7.56 -0.96
C VAL A 141 11.77 6.45 -1.28
N GLU A 142 12.46 5.91 -0.27
CA GLU A 142 13.40 4.79 -0.44
C GLU A 142 12.72 3.62 -1.15
N PHE A 143 11.50 3.23 -0.74
CA PHE A 143 10.78 2.15 -1.39
C PHE A 143 10.47 2.47 -2.87
N ASN A 144 9.84 3.62 -3.13
CA ASN A 144 9.38 3.96 -4.48
C ASN A 144 10.54 4.11 -5.47
N LEU A 145 11.68 4.67 -5.05
CA LEU A 145 12.81 4.91 -5.96
C LEU A 145 13.77 3.73 -6.10
N VAL A 146 13.76 2.77 -5.16
CA VAL A 146 14.73 1.65 -5.15
C VAL A 146 14.07 0.30 -5.43
N TRP A 147 12.82 0.09 -4.98
CA TRP A 147 12.19 -1.24 -4.97
C TRP A 147 10.90 -1.32 -5.78
N ASP A 148 10.17 -0.21 -5.95
CA ASP A 148 8.91 -0.25 -6.69
C ASP A 148 9.13 -0.48 -8.20
N ARG A 149 8.67 -1.65 -8.67
CA ARG A 149 8.84 -2.07 -10.07
C ARG A 149 8.16 -1.10 -11.04
N GLY A 150 6.98 -0.59 -10.68
CA GLY A 150 6.21 0.34 -11.51
C GLY A 150 6.95 1.66 -11.74
N THR A 151 7.47 2.25 -10.67
CA THR A 151 8.26 3.49 -10.71
C THR A 151 9.54 3.30 -11.53
N LEU A 152 10.32 2.25 -11.27
CA LEU A 152 11.55 1.97 -12.00
C LEU A 152 11.30 1.76 -13.50
N PHE A 153 10.34 0.92 -13.85
CA PHE A 153 9.98 0.66 -15.24
C PHE A 153 9.52 1.94 -15.96
N GLY A 154 8.63 2.72 -15.33
CA GLY A 154 8.11 3.94 -15.92
C GLY A 154 9.20 4.98 -16.21
N LEU A 155 10.16 5.16 -15.28
CA LEU A 155 11.27 6.10 -15.48
C LEU A 155 12.25 5.61 -16.55
N GLN A 156 12.51 4.30 -16.61
CA GLN A 156 13.46 3.71 -17.56
C GLN A 156 12.92 3.65 -18.99
N THR A 157 11.60 3.55 -19.16
CA THR A 157 10.95 3.41 -20.48
C THR A 157 10.43 4.72 -21.06
N GLY A 158 10.74 5.86 -20.43
CA GLY A 158 10.34 7.18 -20.92
C GLY A 158 8.88 7.53 -20.66
N GLY A 159 8.26 6.92 -19.64
CA GLY A 159 6.94 7.31 -19.16
C GLY A 159 6.91 8.74 -18.64
N ARG A 160 5.70 9.30 -18.46
CA ARG A 160 5.54 10.69 -18.00
C ARG A 160 6.02 10.86 -16.55
N THR A 161 7.20 11.44 -16.37
CA THR A 161 7.88 11.62 -15.07
C THR A 161 6.96 12.21 -13.99
N GLU A 162 6.26 13.31 -14.29
CA GLU A 162 5.35 13.97 -13.35
C GLU A 162 4.18 13.09 -12.89
N SER A 163 3.73 12.14 -13.73
CA SER A 163 2.72 11.18 -13.33
C SER A 163 3.29 10.08 -12.45
N ILE A 164 4.52 9.63 -12.74
CA ILE A 164 5.18 8.54 -11.99
C ILE A 164 5.58 9.02 -10.60
N LEU A 165 6.17 10.21 -10.50
CA LEU A 165 6.67 10.79 -9.25
C LEU A 165 5.58 11.46 -8.40
N MET A 166 4.31 11.40 -8.81
CA MET A 166 3.17 11.86 -7.99
C MET A 166 3.10 11.11 -6.64
N SER A 167 3.71 9.93 -6.54
CA SER A 167 3.85 9.17 -5.30
C SER A 167 4.82 9.80 -4.29
N MET A 168 5.63 10.79 -4.68
CA MET A 168 6.60 11.43 -3.79
C MET A 168 5.91 12.33 -2.75
N PRO A 169 6.31 12.26 -1.47
CA PRO A 169 5.80 13.17 -0.46
C PRO A 169 6.31 14.60 -0.71
N PRO A 170 5.54 15.64 -0.31
CA PRO A 170 5.91 17.03 -0.57
C PRO A 170 7.16 17.48 0.21
N LEU A 171 7.42 16.86 1.36
CA LEU A 171 8.61 17.09 2.18
C LEU A 171 9.00 15.78 2.84
N VAL A 172 10.31 15.59 2.97
CA VAL A 172 10.95 14.39 3.51
C VAL A 172 12.23 14.80 4.23
N ARG A 173 12.62 14.02 5.25
CA ARG A 173 13.86 14.22 6.00
C ARG A 173 14.64 12.92 6.03
N TRP A 174 15.96 13.01 5.85
CA TRP A 174 16.90 11.94 6.18
C TRP A 174 17.81 12.43 7.29
N GLU A 175 18.17 11.50 8.17
CA GLU A 175 19.03 11.77 9.31
C GLU A 175 19.91 10.54 9.54
N TYR A 176 21.20 10.78 9.75
CA TYR A 176 22.18 9.73 9.96
C TYR A 176 21.88 8.99 11.28
N ASP A 177 21.78 7.67 11.19
CA ASP A 177 21.54 6.76 12.32
C ASP A 177 20.41 7.18 13.28
N TYR A 178 19.36 7.82 12.75
CA TYR A 178 18.22 8.21 13.57
C TYR A 178 17.52 6.98 14.14
N GLN A 179 17.34 6.99 15.46
CA GLN A 179 16.53 6.04 16.21
C GLN A 179 15.49 6.82 17.02
N PRO A 180 14.20 6.42 17.00
CA PRO A 180 13.21 7.03 17.87
C PRO A 180 13.53 6.75 19.34
N GLU A 181 13.11 7.66 20.22
CA GLU A 181 13.32 7.52 21.67
C GLU A 181 12.67 6.23 22.19
N ALA A 182 13.39 5.46 23.02
CA ALA A 182 12.87 4.20 23.56
C ALA A 182 11.59 4.44 24.39
N GLY A 183 10.57 3.59 24.19
CA GLY A 183 9.28 3.71 24.86
C GLY A 183 8.35 4.80 24.28
N SER A 184 8.80 5.55 23.28
CA SER A 184 7.95 6.53 22.59
C SER A 184 6.94 5.88 21.63
N PRO A 185 5.83 6.57 21.29
CA PRO A 185 4.94 6.14 20.22
C PRO A 185 5.64 5.94 18.87
N GLU A 186 6.70 6.69 18.60
CA GLU A 186 7.54 6.58 17.40
C GLU A 186 8.31 5.25 17.37
N ALA A 187 8.87 4.82 18.50
CA ALA A 187 9.56 3.54 18.62
C ALA A 187 8.61 2.35 18.45
N ALA A 188 7.37 2.49 18.94
CA ALA A 188 6.33 1.46 18.81
C ALA A 188 5.96 1.14 17.35
N LEU A 189 6.14 2.09 16.41
CA LEU A 189 5.83 1.88 15.00
C LEU A 189 6.60 0.71 14.40
N SER A 190 7.89 0.56 14.76
CA SER A 190 8.77 -0.48 14.21
C SER A 190 8.24 -1.89 14.43
N GLU A 191 7.60 -2.11 15.59
CA GLU A 191 6.94 -3.38 15.87
C GLU A 191 5.57 -3.43 15.20
N PHE A 192 4.79 -2.34 15.27
CA PHE A 192 3.45 -2.25 14.71
C PHE A 192 3.37 -2.62 13.22
N ILE A 193 4.37 -2.26 12.42
CA ILE A 193 4.40 -2.53 10.97
C ILE A 193 4.91 -3.93 10.61
N LYS A 194 5.41 -4.73 11.56
CA LYS A 194 5.79 -6.11 11.26
C LYS A 194 4.58 -6.92 10.82
N VAL A 195 4.82 -7.80 9.85
CA VAL A 195 3.82 -8.72 9.32
C VAL A 195 3.16 -9.48 10.45
N ARG A 196 1.84 -9.32 10.54
CA ARG A 196 1.01 -10.01 11.53
C ARG A 196 -0.37 -10.28 10.95
N ASP A 197 -1.11 -11.11 11.65
CA ASP A 197 -2.51 -11.32 11.35
C ASP A 197 -3.36 -10.26 12.06
N TRP A 198 -4.17 -9.54 11.29
CA TRP A 198 -4.99 -8.43 11.81
C TRP A 198 -6.46 -8.83 11.98
N VAL A 199 -6.96 -9.88 11.30
CA VAL A 199 -8.40 -10.23 11.21
C VAL A 199 -8.68 -11.70 11.00
#